data_AF-A0A846PCA2-F1
#
_entry.id   AF-A0A846PCA2-F1
#
_cell.length_a   1.000
_cell.length_b   1.000
_cell.length_c   1.000
_cell.angle_alpha   90.00
_cell.angle_beta   90.00
_cell.angle_gamma   90.00
#
_symmetry.space_group_name_H-M   'P 1'
#
loop_
_entity.id
_entity.type
_entity.pdbx_description
1 polymer ?
#
loop_
_entity_poly.entity_id
_entity_poly.type
_entity_poly.pdbx_seq_one_letter_code
_entity_poly.pdbx_strand_id
1 'polypeptide(L)'
;LIESKASDTWSNAFLEQTKKDMKRYGIATAILSVLKPPRGAKVKGYMIDDTLGIIIITTPEMAVSTLAMFYDLYVENYRLGKRTIDLQAIMDNKDILYHINDNLECLNDCKKINDCIDKSQRDIHRHVSNIMNRLKGNNEKIALILSKHGKAVES
;
A
#
# COMPACT_ATOMS: atom_id res chain seq x y z
N LEU A 1 7.57 -30.94 -3.90
CA LEU A 1 8.13 -32.09 -4.65
C LEU A 1 9.04 -31.57 -5.76
N ILE A 2 10.22 -32.13 -5.96
CA ILE A 2 11.06 -31.77 -7.11
C ILE A 2 11.29 -33.05 -7.91
N GLU A 3 10.96 -33.00 -9.19
CA GLU A 3 11.21 -34.10 -10.13
C GLU A 3 12.05 -33.59 -11.28
N SER A 4 13.02 -34.39 -11.70
CA SER A 4 13.84 -34.11 -12.87
C SER A 4 13.64 -35.20 -13.91
N LYS A 5 13.43 -34.81 -15.17
CA LYS A 5 13.40 -35.74 -16.31
C LYS A 5 14.50 -35.34 -17.30
N ALA A 6 15.51 -36.20 -17.41
CA ALA A 6 16.62 -36.04 -18.35
C ALA A 6 16.24 -36.55 -19.75
N SER A 7 15.15 -36.02 -20.31
CA SER A 7 14.72 -36.32 -21.68
C SER A 7 14.96 -35.13 -22.59
N ASP A 8 15.51 -35.38 -23.78
CA ASP A 8 15.76 -34.37 -24.80
C ASP A 8 14.50 -33.86 -25.50
N THR A 9 13.33 -34.39 -25.12
CA THR A 9 12.01 -34.07 -25.67
C THR A 9 10.97 -33.93 -24.57
N TRP A 10 10.06 -32.98 -24.72
CA TRP A 10 8.90 -32.82 -23.83
C TRP A 10 7.90 -33.98 -24.00
N SER A 11 7.32 -34.45 -22.89
CA SER A 11 6.19 -35.39 -22.87
C SER A 11 5.16 -35.01 -21.81
N ASN A 12 3.88 -35.02 -22.18
CA ASN A 12 2.77 -34.80 -21.24
C ASN A 12 2.70 -35.90 -20.17
N ALA A 13 3.27 -37.08 -20.43
CA ALA A 13 3.34 -38.15 -19.44
C ALA A 13 4.15 -37.75 -18.19
N PHE A 14 5.13 -36.83 -18.34
CA PHE A 14 5.90 -36.32 -17.20
C PHE A 14 5.00 -35.52 -16.25
N LEU A 15 4.17 -34.64 -16.80
CA LEU A 15 3.24 -33.82 -16.05
C LEU A 15 2.18 -34.68 -15.33
N GLU A 16 1.61 -35.66 -16.04
CA GLU A 16 0.62 -36.56 -15.45
C GLU A 16 1.20 -37.46 -14.35
N GLN A 17 2.47 -37.87 -14.49
CA GLN A 17 3.16 -38.60 -13.42
C GLN A 17 3.37 -37.69 -12.20
N THR A 18 3.85 -36.45 -12.38
CA THR A 18 4.03 -35.51 -11.27
C THR A 18 2.71 -35.19 -10.56
N LYS A 19 1.59 -35.05 -11.30
CA LYS A 19 0.25 -34.90 -10.70
C LYS A 19 -0.13 -36.11 -9.84
N LYS A 20 0.14 -37.34 -10.30
CA LYS A 20 -0.09 -38.56 -9.51
C LYS A 20 0.77 -38.59 -8.26
N ASP A 21 2.03 -38.21 -8.35
CA ASP A 21 2.95 -38.21 -7.20
C ASP A 21 2.58 -37.12 -6.19
N MET A 22 2.22 -35.92 -6.64
CA MET A 22 1.64 -34.88 -5.77
C MET A 22 0.44 -35.38 -4.99
N LYS A 23 -0.50 -36.05 -5.68
CA LYS A 23 -1.68 -36.64 -5.03
C LYS A 23 -1.31 -37.75 -4.05
N ARG A 24 -0.36 -38.62 -4.42
CA ARG A 24 0.11 -39.73 -3.59
C ARG A 24 0.75 -39.25 -2.29
N TYR A 25 1.55 -38.18 -2.36
CA TYR A 25 2.28 -37.65 -1.21
C TYR A 25 1.55 -36.50 -0.49
N GLY A 26 0.37 -36.10 -0.96
CA GLY A 26 -0.39 -34.99 -0.36
C GLY A 26 0.31 -33.64 -0.47
N ILE A 27 1.04 -33.41 -1.57
CA ILE A 27 1.86 -32.21 -1.78
C ILE A 27 1.13 -31.23 -2.72
N ALA A 28 1.02 -29.97 -2.33
CA ALA A 28 0.33 -28.93 -3.09
C ALA A 28 1.20 -28.21 -4.15
N THR A 29 2.52 -28.40 -4.11
CA THR A 29 3.47 -27.73 -5.03
C THR A 29 4.58 -28.66 -5.52
N ALA A 30 4.84 -28.63 -6.83
CA ALA A 30 5.94 -29.36 -7.46
C ALA A 30 6.76 -28.50 -8.44
N ILE A 31 8.04 -28.81 -8.56
CA ILE A 31 8.93 -28.31 -9.62
C ILE A 31 9.26 -29.51 -10.51
N LEU A 32 8.84 -29.45 -11.77
CA LEU A 32 9.17 -30.41 -12.81
C LEU A 32 10.29 -29.83 -13.69
N SER A 33 11.51 -30.24 -13.40
CA SER A 33 12.72 -29.86 -14.12
C SER A 33 12.90 -30.74 -15.36
N VAL A 34 12.94 -30.13 -16.55
CA VAL A 34 13.07 -30.81 -17.85
C VAL A 34 14.08 -30.09 -18.74
N LEU A 35 14.91 -30.84 -19.49
CA LEU A 35 15.91 -30.26 -20.40
C LEU A 35 15.26 -29.45 -21.53
N LYS A 36 14.15 -29.94 -22.10
CA LYS A 36 13.34 -29.19 -23.07
C LYS A 36 11.90 -29.02 -22.58
N PRO A 37 11.53 -27.83 -22.09
CA PRO A 37 10.17 -27.56 -21.63
C PRO A 37 9.19 -27.40 -22.83
N PRO A 38 7.87 -27.49 -22.58
CA PRO A 38 6.85 -27.34 -23.62
C PRO A 38 6.94 -25.96 -24.28
N ARG A 39 6.45 -25.84 -25.53
CA ARG A 39 6.61 -24.62 -26.36
C ARG A 39 6.16 -23.33 -25.66
N GLY A 40 5.13 -23.38 -24.81
CA GLY A 40 4.62 -22.22 -24.08
C GLY A 40 5.58 -21.68 -23.00
N ALA A 41 6.62 -22.43 -22.62
CA ALA A 41 7.63 -22.00 -21.64
C ALA A 41 8.79 -21.22 -22.27
N LYS A 42 8.91 -21.17 -23.61
CA LYS A 42 10.11 -20.67 -24.31
C LYS A 42 10.47 -19.21 -24.04
N VAL A 43 9.48 -18.36 -23.76
CA VAL A 43 9.69 -16.91 -23.59
C VAL A 43 10.05 -16.55 -22.15
N LYS A 44 9.52 -17.29 -21.16
CA LYS A 44 9.70 -17.00 -19.73
C LYS A 44 10.66 -17.95 -19.02
N GLY A 45 11.06 -19.05 -19.65
CA GLY A 45 11.88 -20.10 -19.04
C GLY A 45 11.11 -21.06 -18.13
N TYR A 46 9.80 -20.88 -17.98
CA TYR A 46 8.92 -21.75 -17.19
C TYR A 46 7.48 -21.75 -17.70
N MET A 47 6.71 -22.74 -17.28
CA MET A 47 5.26 -22.84 -17.43
C MET A 47 4.64 -23.30 -16.10
N ILE A 48 3.42 -22.86 -15.81
CA ILE A 48 2.68 -23.26 -14.61
C ILE A 48 1.45 -24.07 -15.04
N ASP A 49 1.26 -25.24 -14.44
CA ASP A 49 -0.02 -25.96 -14.40
C ASP A 49 -0.57 -25.83 -12.98
N ASP A 50 -1.77 -25.26 -12.84
CA ASP A 50 -2.45 -25.00 -11.57
C ASP A 50 -3.69 -25.90 -11.36
N THR A 51 -3.89 -26.90 -12.23
CA THR A 51 -5.14 -27.68 -12.28
C THR A 51 -5.38 -28.56 -11.05
N LEU A 52 -4.31 -29.00 -10.38
CA LEU A 52 -4.37 -29.96 -9.25
C LEU A 52 -3.54 -29.47 -8.04
N GLY A 53 -3.02 -28.24 -8.12
CA GLY A 53 -1.92 -27.72 -7.32
C GLY A 53 -0.93 -27.00 -8.23
N ILE A 54 0.12 -26.37 -7.68
CA ILE A 54 1.05 -25.55 -8.47
C ILE A 54 2.21 -26.43 -8.96
N ILE A 55 2.28 -26.68 -10.27
CA ILE A 55 3.40 -27.37 -10.92
C ILE A 55 4.17 -26.39 -11.78
N ILE A 56 5.43 -26.13 -11.43
CA ILE A 56 6.33 -25.28 -12.20
C ILE A 56 7.18 -26.16 -13.10
N ILE A 57 6.94 -26.08 -14.40
CA ILE A 57 7.70 -26.78 -15.43
C ILE A 57 8.81 -25.84 -15.88
N THR A 58 10.06 -26.20 -15.64
CA THR A 58 11.20 -25.31 -15.93
C THR A 58 12.46 -26.11 -16.29
N THR A 59 13.56 -25.43 -16.61
CA THR A 59 14.85 -26.08 -16.89
C THR A 59 15.63 -26.34 -15.59
N PRO A 60 16.61 -27.26 -15.58
CA PRO A 60 17.43 -27.53 -14.40
C PRO A 60 18.10 -26.29 -13.82
N GLU A 61 18.56 -25.38 -14.69
CA GLU A 61 19.23 -24.14 -14.29
C GLU A 61 18.27 -23.23 -13.51
N MET A 62 17.02 -23.13 -13.96
CA MET A 62 15.98 -22.30 -13.36
C MET A 62 15.29 -22.97 -12.17
N ALA A 63 15.37 -24.30 -12.04
CA ALA A 63 14.80 -25.04 -10.92
C ALA A 63 15.44 -24.65 -9.58
N VAL A 64 16.76 -24.42 -9.57
CA VAL A 64 17.48 -23.96 -8.37
C VAL A 64 17.03 -22.57 -7.94
N SER A 65 16.94 -21.62 -8.88
CA SER A 65 16.45 -20.27 -8.61
C SER A 65 15.00 -20.27 -8.13
N THR A 66 14.16 -21.13 -8.71
CA THR A 66 12.77 -21.31 -8.28
C THR A 66 12.71 -21.82 -6.85
N LEU A 67 13.51 -22.83 -6.51
CA LEU A 67 13.56 -23.38 -5.15
C LEU A 67 14.03 -22.34 -4.12
N ALA A 68 15.07 -21.57 -4.45
CA ALA A 68 15.55 -20.49 -3.60
C ALA A 68 14.46 -19.44 -3.33
N MET A 69 13.73 -19.02 -4.37
CA MET A 69 12.62 -18.09 -4.23
C MET A 69 11.51 -18.62 -3.30
N PHE A 70 11.12 -19.88 -3.42
CA PHE A 70 10.12 -20.48 -2.53
C PHE A 70 10.61 -20.58 -1.09
N TYR A 71 11.89 -20.87 -0.88
CA TYR A 71 12.49 -20.88 0.44
C TYR A 71 12.48 -19.48 1.07
N ASP A 72 12.90 -18.46 0.33
CA ASP A 72 12.88 -17.07 0.79
C ASP A 72 11.46 -16.63 1.13
N LEU A 73 10.48 -16.95 0.28
CA LEU A 73 9.06 -16.71 0.55
C LEU A 73 8.57 -17.41 1.82
N TYR A 74 8.97 -18.65 2.06
CA TYR A 74 8.63 -19.40 3.27
C TYR A 74 9.21 -18.74 4.52
N VAL A 75 10.50 -18.41 4.51
CA VAL A 75 11.17 -17.74 5.64
C VAL A 75 10.51 -16.42 5.96
N GLU A 76 10.17 -15.63 4.92
CA GLU A 76 9.59 -14.31 5.13
C GLU A 76 8.13 -14.38 5.58
N ASN A 77 7.36 -15.34 5.07
CA ASN A 77 6.01 -15.60 5.58
C ASN A 77 6.04 -16.05 7.05
N TYR A 78 6.99 -16.90 7.44
CA TYR A 78 7.18 -17.29 8.84
C TYR A 78 7.51 -16.08 9.74
N ARG A 79 8.40 -15.19 9.29
CA ARG A 79 8.72 -13.95 10.02
C ARG A 79 7.51 -13.03 10.16
N LEU A 80 6.73 -12.86 9.09
CA LEU A 80 5.49 -12.09 9.13
C LEU A 80 4.48 -12.69 10.12
N GLY A 81 4.27 -14.01 10.06
CA GLY A 81 3.41 -14.72 11.00
C GLY A 81 3.83 -14.52 12.46
N LYS A 82 5.13 -14.60 12.76
CA LYS A 82 5.65 -14.32 14.11
C LYS A 82 5.33 -12.89 14.57
N ARG A 83 5.56 -11.88 13.72
CA ARG A 83 5.22 -10.47 14.04
C ARG A 83 3.73 -10.28 14.30
N THR A 84 2.86 -10.96 13.56
CA THR A 84 1.42 -10.94 13.78
C THR A 84 1.04 -11.53 15.14
N ILE A 85 1.67 -12.64 15.55
CA ILE A 85 1.47 -13.22 16.88
C ILE A 85 1.94 -12.26 17.98
N ASP A 86 3.10 -11.63 17.82
CA ASP A 86 3.62 -10.66 18.77
C ASP A 86 2.66 -9.45 18.91
N LEU A 87 2.10 -8.95 17.80
CA LEU A 87 1.08 -7.89 17.81
C LEU A 87 -0.21 -8.34 18.49
N GLN A 88 -0.66 -9.58 18.28
CA GLN A 88 -1.83 -10.11 18.96
C GLN A 88 -1.59 -10.18 20.47
N ALA A 89 -0.41 -10.64 20.91
CA ALA A 89 -0.05 -10.66 22.32
C ALA A 89 -0.02 -9.25 22.95
N ILE A 90 0.43 -8.24 22.19
CA ILE A 90 0.38 -6.83 22.61
C ILE A 90 -1.07 -6.34 22.70
N MET A 91 -1.93 -6.70 21.75
CA MET A 91 -3.35 -6.33 21.75
C MET A 91 -4.15 -7.03 22.86
N ASP A 92 -3.78 -8.25 23.23
CA ASP A 92 -4.41 -9.00 24.32
C ASP A 92 -4.02 -8.46 25.71
N ASN A 93 -2.98 -7.63 25.79
CA ASN A 93 -2.62 -6.90 27.00
C ASN A 93 -3.56 -5.71 27.20
N LYS A 94 -4.48 -5.85 28.17
CA LYS A 94 -5.51 -4.85 28.49
C LYS A 94 -4.96 -3.47 28.84
N ASP A 95 -3.81 -3.39 29.50
CA ASP A 95 -3.22 -2.10 29.90
C ASP A 95 -2.69 -1.37 28.66
N ILE A 96 -2.02 -2.10 27.76
CA ILE A 96 -1.54 -1.53 26.50
C ILE A 96 -2.73 -1.10 25.63
N LEU A 97 -3.76 -1.95 25.52
CA LEU A 97 -4.95 -1.66 24.73
C LEU A 97 -5.70 -0.42 25.28
N TYR A 98 -5.81 -0.30 26.61
CA TYR A 98 -6.39 0.86 27.27
C TYR A 98 -5.65 2.15 26.88
N HIS A 99 -4.33 2.17 27.01
CA HIS A 99 -3.54 3.36 26.69
C HIS A 99 -3.51 3.67 25.18
N ILE A 100 -3.54 2.66 24.31
CA ILE A 100 -3.69 2.89 22.86
C ILE A 100 -5.04 3.53 22.56
N ASN A 101 -6.13 3.04 23.16
CA ASN A 101 -7.46 3.62 22.96
C ASN A 101 -7.54 5.05 23.50
N ASP A 102 -7.00 5.32 24.69
CA ASP A 102 -6.94 6.66 25.28
C ASP A 102 -6.15 7.64 24.39
N ASN A 103 -5.02 7.21 23.83
CA ASN A 103 -4.26 7.99 22.86
C ASN A 103 -5.05 8.26 21.56
N LEU A 104 -5.86 7.30 21.11
CA LEU A 104 -6.74 7.50 19.95
C LEU A 104 -7.89 8.47 20.27
N GLU A 105 -8.39 8.49 21.50
CA GLU A 105 -9.41 9.47 21.92
C GLU A 105 -8.88 10.91 21.88
N CYS A 106 -7.58 11.13 22.11
CA CYS A 106 -6.94 12.44 21.96
C CYS A 106 -7.05 13.02 20.53
N LEU A 107 -7.27 12.19 19.52
CA LEU A 107 -7.53 12.67 18.15
C LEU A 107 -8.82 13.49 18.06
N ASN A 108 -9.81 13.23 18.93
CA ASN A 108 -11.03 14.04 19.00
C ASN A 108 -10.73 15.47 19.47
N ASP A 109 -9.83 15.63 20.43
CA ASP A 109 -9.41 16.96 20.89
C ASP A 109 -8.55 17.67 19.84
N CYS A 110 -7.70 16.94 19.12
CA CYS A 110 -6.99 17.48 17.96
C CYS A 110 -7.97 18.02 16.90
N LYS A 111 -9.07 17.31 16.64
CA LYS A 111 -10.13 17.78 15.75
C LYS A 111 -10.80 19.06 16.26
N LYS A 112 -11.16 19.12 17.54
CA LYS A 112 -11.77 20.33 18.15
C LYS A 112 -10.84 21.54 18.03
N ILE A 113 -9.54 21.35 18.26
CA ILE A 113 -8.52 22.38 18.08
C ILE A 113 -8.52 22.87 16.62
N ASN A 114 -8.51 21.94 15.66
CA ASN A 114 -8.52 22.28 14.24
C ASN A 114 -9.79 23.05 13.84
N ASP A 115 -10.97 22.59 14.27
CA ASP A 115 -12.24 23.27 14.00
C ASP A 115 -12.27 24.70 14.59
N CYS A 116 -11.65 24.89 15.76
CA CYS A 116 -11.51 26.20 16.40
C CYS A 116 -10.59 27.14 15.61
N ILE A 117 -9.45 26.62 15.12
CA ILE A 117 -8.51 27.37 14.28
C ILE A 117 -9.21 27.81 13.00
N ASP A 118 -9.88 26.89 12.30
CA ASP A 118 -10.59 27.19 11.05
C ASP A 118 -11.67 28.26 11.24
N LYS A 119 -12.44 28.17 12.33
CA LYS A 119 -13.43 29.19 12.68
C LYS A 119 -12.78 30.54 12.95
N SER A 120 -11.73 30.56 13.76
CA SER A 120 -11.01 31.79 14.12
C SER A 120 -10.41 32.47 12.89
N GLN A 121 -9.83 31.71 11.96
CA GLN A 121 -9.31 32.24 10.71
C GLN A 121 -10.40 32.92 9.87
N ARG A 122 -11.58 32.29 9.73
CA ARG A 122 -12.72 32.89 9.03
C ARG A 122 -13.20 34.19 9.68
N ASP A 123 -13.30 34.19 11.02
CA ASP A 123 -13.73 35.36 11.77
C ASP A 123 -12.74 36.52 11.64
N ILE A 124 -11.43 36.25 11.76
CA ILE A 124 -10.36 37.24 11.55
C ILE A 124 -10.46 37.83 10.14
N HIS A 125 -10.57 36.99 9.11
CA HIS A 125 -10.65 37.45 7.73
C HIS A 125 -11.86 38.37 7.50
N ARG A 126 -13.01 38.03 8.08
CA ARG A 126 -14.21 38.87 8.06
C ARG A 126 -13.99 40.22 8.74
N HIS A 127 -13.38 40.25 9.92
CA HIS A 127 -13.10 41.50 10.63
C HIS A 127 -12.12 42.38 9.86
N VAL A 128 -11.04 41.80 9.32
CA VAL A 128 -10.06 42.51 8.48
C VAL A 128 -10.74 43.12 7.25
N SER A 129 -11.57 42.34 6.55
CA SER A 129 -12.31 42.82 5.37
C SER A 129 -13.23 44.00 5.70
N ASN A 130 -13.95 43.93 6.83
CA ASN A 130 -14.81 45.01 7.28
C ASN A 130 -14.02 46.28 7.61
N ILE A 131 -12.85 46.15 8.25
CA ILE A 131 -11.97 47.28 8.56
C ILE A 131 -11.47 47.92 7.26
N MET A 132 -10.97 47.12 6.32
CA MET A 132 -10.46 47.61 5.03
C MET A 132 -11.54 48.37 4.25
N ASN A 133 -12.76 47.82 4.17
CA ASN A 133 -13.87 48.46 3.48
C ASN A 133 -14.25 49.80 4.11
N ARG A 134 -14.29 49.87 5.45
CA ARG A 134 -14.57 51.11 6.18
C ARG A 134 -13.48 52.15 5.97
N LEU A 135 -12.21 51.76 6.08
CA LEU A 135 -11.08 52.65 5.85
C LEU A 135 -11.07 53.19 4.43
N LYS A 136 -11.26 52.32 3.43
CA LYS A 136 -11.34 52.71 2.02
C LYS A 136 -12.46 53.73 1.79
N GLY A 137 -13.68 53.41 2.20
CA GLY A 137 -14.83 54.30 2.02
C GLY A 137 -14.69 55.64 2.76
N ASN A 138 -14.08 55.64 3.95
CA ASN A 138 -13.79 56.87 4.68
C ASN A 138 -12.71 57.71 3.97
N ASN A 139 -11.63 57.08 3.51
CA ASN A 139 -10.56 57.77 2.79
C ASN A 139 -11.06 58.39 1.48
N GLU A 140 -11.92 57.69 0.74
CA GLU A 140 -12.58 58.22 -0.47
C GLU A 140 -13.43 59.45 -0.16
N LYS A 141 -14.24 59.41 0.91
CA LYS A 141 -15.04 60.56 1.36
C LYS A 141 -14.19 61.74 1.79
N ILE A 142 -13.12 61.49 2.55
CA ILE A 142 -12.16 62.53 2.98
C ILE A 142 -11.53 63.19 1.76
N ALA A 143 -11.03 62.40 0.80
CA ALA A 143 -10.45 62.92 -0.44
C ALA A 143 -11.45 63.80 -1.22
N LEU A 144 -12.71 63.37 -1.31
CA LEU A 144 -13.77 64.16 -1.94
C LEU A 144 -13.99 65.50 -1.23
N ILE A 145 -14.08 65.50 0.11
CA ILE A 145 -14.28 66.71 0.92
C ILE A 145 -13.10 67.69 0.73
N LEU A 146 -11.87 67.19 0.78
CA LEU A 146 -10.65 67.98 0.61
C LEU A 146 -10.56 68.57 -0.80
N SER A 147 -10.92 67.80 -1.84
CA SER A 147 -10.92 68.30 -3.22
C SER A 147 -11.90 69.44 -3.46
N LYS A 148 -13.04 69.45 -2.74
CA LYS A 148 -14.03 70.54 -2.80
C LYS A 148 -13.56 71.79 -2.05
N HIS A 149 -12.88 71.62 -0.91
CA HIS A 149 -12.29 72.74 -0.18
C HIS A 149 -11.17 73.42 -0.95
N GLY A 150 -10.27 72.66 -1.58
CA GLY A 150 -9.19 73.24 -2.41
C GLY A 150 -9.74 74.13 -3.54
N LYS A 151 -10.80 73.69 -4.21
CA LYS A 151 -11.47 74.46 -5.27
C LYS A 151 -12.18 75.73 -4.78
N ALA A 152 -12.62 75.77 -3.52
CA ALA A 152 -13.30 76.93 -2.93
C ALA A 152 -12.35 78.01 -2.41
N VAL A 153 -11.05 77.67 -2.23
CA VAL A 153 -10.01 78.62 -1.80
C VAL A 153 -9.32 79.30 -3.00
N GLU A 154 -9.40 78.69 -4.18
CA GLU A 154 -8.83 79.21 -5.44
C GLU A 154 -9.83 80.04 -6.29
N SER A 155 -11.07 80.19 -5.83
CA SER A 155 -12.15 80.96 -6.48
C SER A 155 -12.48 82.24 -5.71
#